data_AF-A0A1C4LRC8-F1
#
_entry.id   AF-A0A1C4LRC8-F1
#
_cell.length_a   1.000
_cell.length_b   1.000
_cell.length_c   1.000
_cell.angle_alpha   90.00
_cell.angle_beta   90.00
_cell.angle_gamma   90.00
#
_symmetry.space_group_name_H-M   'P 1'
#
loop_
_entity.id
_entity.type
_entity.pdbx_description
1 polymer ?
#
loop_
_entity_poly.entity_id
_entity_poly.type
_entity_poly.pdbx_seq_one_letter_code
_entity_poly.pdbx_strand_id
1 'polypeptide(L)'
;MSLHAGALEPESADADALHAALAELAALHTGRPALAARTAGTVGQRVEEAGGAGSGALDTLLVVVARLAGTGDAAEGLFAAELTVACGRRTAWTGPWRTQLRMLRQHPCDDVRDVAYAEVTAVE
;
A
#
# COMPACT_ATOMS: atom_id res chain seq x y z
N MET A 1 -19.98 -35.32 16.67
CA MET A 1 -20.61 -34.13 16.10
C MET A 1 -19.56 -33.02 16.12
N SER A 2 -18.68 -32.99 15.12
CA SER A 2 -17.56 -32.04 15.07
C SER A 2 -17.83 -30.99 14.02
N LEU A 3 -18.06 -29.76 14.47
CA LEU A 3 -18.08 -28.57 13.63
C LEU A 3 -16.63 -28.07 13.50
N HIS A 4 -15.95 -28.41 12.40
CA HIS A 4 -14.78 -27.65 11.96
C HIS A 4 -15.27 -26.54 11.02
N ALA A 5 -15.72 -25.45 11.62
CA ALA A 5 -16.00 -24.20 10.93
C ALA A 5 -15.42 -23.08 11.80
N GLY A 6 -14.37 -22.41 11.31
CA GLY A 6 -13.86 -21.20 11.96
C GLY A 6 -12.34 -21.05 12.07
N ALA A 7 -11.56 -21.56 11.12
CA ALA A 7 -10.23 -20.99 10.85
C ALA A 7 -10.40 -19.97 9.72
N LEU A 8 -11.11 -18.87 10.00
CA LEU A 8 -10.97 -17.67 9.19
C LEU A 8 -9.63 -17.06 9.60
N GLU A 9 -8.68 -17.03 8.66
CA GLU A 9 -7.35 -16.49 8.89
C GLU A 9 -7.47 -15.02 9.32
N PRO A 10 -7.18 -14.69 10.59
CA PRO A 10 -7.36 -13.32 11.09
C PRO A 10 -6.55 -12.30 10.29
N GLU A 11 -5.43 -12.71 9.70
CA GLU A 11 -4.60 -11.89 8.82
C GLU A 11 -5.31 -11.51 7.51
N SER A 12 -6.07 -12.43 6.90
CA SER A 12 -6.86 -12.12 5.69
C SER A 12 -8.03 -11.18 5.98
N ALA A 13 -8.69 -11.36 7.12
CA ALA A 13 -9.77 -10.50 7.57
C ALA A 13 -9.26 -9.08 7.90
N ASP A 14 -8.06 -8.99 8.48
CA ASP A 14 -7.37 -7.72 8.74
C ASP A 14 -6.97 -7.02 7.43
N ALA A 15 -6.46 -7.77 6.44
CA ALA A 15 -6.16 -7.23 5.11
C ALA A 15 -7.42 -6.71 4.38
N ASP A 16 -8.54 -7.42 4.44
CA ASP A 16 -9.80 -7.00 3.85
C ASP A 16 -10.33 -5.71 4.49
N ALA A 17 -10.34 -5.64 5.82
CA ALA A 17 -10.80 -4.46 6.55
C ALA A 17 -9.89 -3.25 6.28
N LEU A 18 -8.58 -3.44 6.28
CA LEU A 18 -7.61 -2.38 6.00
C LEU A 18 -7.72 -1.89 4.55
N HIS A 19 -7.86 -2.81 3.58
CA HIS A 19 -8.09 -2.44 2.19
C HIS A 19 -9.38 -1.64 2.02
N ALA A 20 -10.49 -2.09 2.62
CA ALA A 20 -11.76 -1.39 2.54
C ALA A 20 -11.66 0.03 3.13
N ALA A 21 -11.02 0.19 4.29
CA ALA A 21 -10.82 1.49 4.92
C ALA A 21 -9.97 2.45 4.05
N LEU A 22 -8.91 1.94 3.40
CA LEU A 22 -8.08 2.75 2.52
C LEU A 22 -8.77 3.08 1.19
N ALA A 23 -9.55 2.16 0.64
CA ALA A 23 -10.36 2.40 -0.56
C ALA A 23 -11.47 3.43 -0.29
N GLU A 24 -12.16 3.33 0.85
CA GLU A 24 -13.12 4.34 1.30
C GLU A 24 -12.45 5.70 1.47
N LEU A 25 -11.26 5.73 2.10
CA LEU A 25 -10.49 6.96 2.23
C LEU A 25 -10.15 7.54 0.85
N ALA A 26 -9.67 6.74 -0.10
CA ALA A 26 -9.34 7.18 -1.45
C ALA A 26 -10.56 7.74 -2.21
N ALA A 27 -11.73 7.11 -2.05
CA ALA A 27 -12.97 7.55 -2.69
C ALA A 27 -13.38 8.98 -2.27
N LEU A 28 -13.04 9.41 -1.05
CA LEU A 28 -13.30 10.78 -0.57
C LEU A 28 -12.50 11.85 -1.34
N HIS A 29 -11.50 11.45 -2.13
CA HIS A 29 -10.66 12.35 -2.91
C HIS A 29 -11.03 12.43 -4.39
N THR A 30 -12.18 11.87 -4.78
CA THR A 30 -12.70 11.95 -6.15
C THR A 30 -12.70 13.40 -6.64
N GLY A 31 -12.03 13.65 -7.77
CA GLY A 31 -11.90 14.99 -8.37
C GLY A 31 -10.95 15.94 -7.65
N ARG A 32 -10.16 15.47 -6.66
CA ARG A 32 -9.23 16.28 -5.86
C ARG A 32 -7.84 15.64 -5.78
N PRO A 33 -7.13 15.46 -6.91
CA PRO A 33 -5.87 14.71 -6.98
C PRO A 33 -4.76 15.27 -6.07
N ALA A 34 -4.63 16.60 -5.98
CA ALA A 34 -3.65 17.22 -5.08
C ALA A 34 -3.94 16.99 -3.59
N LEU A 35 -5.21 16.79 -3.21
CA LEU A 35 -5.54 16.39 -1.85
C LEU A 35 -5.26 14.90 -1.64
N ALA A 36 -5.59 14.05 -2.62
CA ALA A 36 -5.27 12.62 -2.58
C ALA A 36 -3.78 12.41 -2.32
N ALA A 37 -2.90 13.06 -3.09
CA ALA A 37 -1.46 12.97 -2.94
C ALA A 37 -0.98 13.37 -1.54
N ARG A 38 -1.48 14.50 -1.00
CA ARG A 38 -1.12 14.93 0.36
C ARG A 38 -1.61 13.97 1.44
N THR A 39 -2.82 13.43 1.28
CA THR A 39 -3.36 12.44 2.23
C THR A 39 -2.55 11.14 2.17
N ALA A 40 -2.26 10.64 0.97
CA ALA A 40 -1.42 9.47 0.77
C ALA A 40 -0.03 9.64 1.40
N GLY A 41 0.65 10.75 1.15
CA GLY A 41 1.96 11.03 1.75
C GLY A 41 1.90 11.12 3.28
N THR A 42 0.84 11.71 3.84
CA THR A 42 0.63 11.74 5.30
C THR A 42 0.43 10.34 5.87
N VAL A 43 -0.30 9.46 5.17
CA VAL A 43 -0.50 8.07 5.59
C VAL A 43 0.80 7.27 5.50
N GLY A 44 1.55 7.41 4.39
CA GLY A 44 2.86 6.80 4.21
C GLY A 44 3.84 7.19 5.33
N GLN A 45 3.95 8.49 5.62
CA GLN A 45 4.80 8.99 6.72
C GLN A 45 4.43 8.36 8.07
N ARG A 46 3.13 8.28 8.40
CA ARG A 46 2.68 7.66 9.66
C ARG A 46 3.04 6.17 9.73
N VAL A 47 2.97 5.45 8.62
CA VAL A 47 3.34 4.03 8.56
C VAL A 47 4.86 3.84 8.67
N GLU A 48 5.64 4.78 8.14
CA GLU A 48 7.10 4.81 8.31
C GLU A 48 7.46 5.04 9.80
N GLU A 49 6.83 6.04 10.43
CA GLU A 49 7.05 6.41 11.83
C GLU A 49 6.54 5.38 12.85
N ALA A 50 5.53 4.58 12.48
CA ALA A 50 4.91 3.60 13.39
C ALA A 50 5.88 2.50 13.88
N GLY A 51 7.09 2.38 13.31
CA GLY A 51 8.32 1.85 13.92
C GLY A 51 8.36 0.42 14.49
N GLY A 52 7.23 -0.26 14.64
CA GLY A 52 7.11 -1.49 15.45
C GLY A 52 6.10 -2.50 14.92
N ALA A 53 5.58 -2.33 13.70
CA ALA A 53 4.72 -3.35 13.11
C ALA A 53 5.57 -4.60 12.78
N GLY A 54 5.22 -5.75 13.38
CA GLY A 54 5.89 -7.03 13.13
C GLY A 54 5.71 -7.52 11.69
N SER A 55 6.41 -8.61 11.32
CA SER A 55 6.41 -9.16 9.94
C SER A 55 5.00 -9.34 9.38
N GLY A 56 4.07 -9.90 10.15
CA GLY A 56 2.69 -10.12 9.69
C GLY A 56 1.96 -8.84 9.28
N ALA A 57 2.22 -7.71 9.94
CA ALA A 57 1.62 -6.43 9.55
C ALA A 57 2.19 -5.90 8.22
N LEU A 58 3.47 -6.18 7.92
CA LEU A 58 4.07 -5.84 6.63
C LEU A 58 3.53 -6.75 5.51
N ASP A 59 3.29 -8.03 5.80
CA ASP A 59 2.69 -8.96 4.85
C ASP A 59 1.23 -8.57 4.54
N THR A 60 0.45 -8.20 5.55
CA THR A 60 -0.89 -7.60 5.39
C THR A 60 -0.84 -6.34 4.51
N LEU A 61 0.06 -5.42 4.81
CA LEU A 61 0.21 -4.18 4.03
C LEU A 61 0.58 -4.47 2.58
N LEU A 62 1.46 -5.45 2.33
CA LEU A 62 1.84 -5.84 0.97
C LEU A 62 0.63 -6.31 0.15
N VAL A 63 -0.25 -7.13 0.74
CA VAL A 63 -1.51 -7.56 0.10
C VAL A 63 -2.40 -6.36 -0.21
N VAL A 64 -2.55 -5.44 0.74
CA VAL A 64 -3.42 -4.28 0.59
C VAL A 64 -2.93 -3.32 -0.50
N VAL A 65 -1.64 -3.01 -0.54
CA VAL A 65 -1.09 -2.11 -1.58
C VAL A 65 -1.16 -2.73 -2.96
N ALA A 66 -1.03 -4.05 -3.09
CA ALA A 66 -1.19 -4.75 -4.35
C ALA A 66 -2.63 -4.63 -4.90
N ARG A 67 -3.63 -4.72 -4.02
CA ARG A 67 -5.04 -4.54 -4.38
C ARG A 67 -5.35 -3.12 -4.82
N LEU A 68 -4.92 -2.12 -4.03
CA LEU A 68 -5.11 -0.70 -4.35
C LEU A 68 -4.43 -0.32 -5.68
N ALA A 69 -3.21 -0.79 -5.92
CA ALA A 69 -2.50 -0.53 -7.18
C ALA A 69 -3.15 -1.20 -8.40
N GLY A 70 -3.91 -2.29 -8.19
CA GLY A 70 -4.52 -3.08 -9.24
C GLY A 70 -5.80 -2.46 -9.83
N THR A 71 -6.41 -1.48 -9.17
CA THR A 71 -7.65 -0.85 -9.65
C THR A 71 -7.42 0.14 -10.79
N GLY A 72 -6.20 0.70 -10.89
CA GLY A 72 -5.86 1.74 -11.84
C GLY A 72 -6.38 3.13 -11.45
N ASP A 73 -7.10 3.24 -10.32
CA ASP A 73 -7.57 4.52 -9.81
C ASP A 73 -6.40 5.39 -9.31
N ALA A 74 -6.49 6.69 -9.56
CA ALA A 74 -5.40 7.61 -9.23
C ALA A 74 -5.24 7.79 -7.72
N ALA A 75 -6.33 7.90 -6.96
CA ALA A 75 -6.25 8.07 -5.52
C ALA A 75 -5.73 6.79 -4.87
N GLU A 76 -6.34 5.65 -5.16
CA GLU A 76 -5.88 4.36 -4.63
C GLU A 76 -4.43 4.05 -5.01
N GLY A 77 -4.03 4.35 -6.25
CA GLY A 77 -2.64 4.21 -6.69
C GLY A 77 -1.66 5.10 -5.90
N LEU A 78 -2.04 6.32 -5.53
CA LEU A 78 -1.21 7.20 -4.69
C LEU A 78 -1.05 6.64 -3.28
N PHE A 79 -2.12 6.12 -2.67
CA PHE A 79 -2.02 5.42 -1.39
C PHE A 79 -1.12 4.19 -1.49
N ALA A 80 -1.28 3.39 -2.54
CA ALA A 80 -0.45 2.22 -2.78
C ALA A 80 1.03 2.58 -2.94
N ALA A 81 1.33 3.67 -3.65
CA ALA A 81 2.70 4.14 -3.86
C ALA A 81 3.36 4.59 -2.56
N GLU A 82 2.74 5.50 -1.81
CA GLU A 82 3.29 6.03 -0.55
C GLU A 82 3.49 4.94 0.51
N LEU A 83 2.55 4.00 0.62
CA LEU A 83 2.67 2.85 1.52
C LEU A 83 3.78 1.89 1.07
N THR A 84 3.94 1.67 -0.24
CA THR A 84 5.04 0.86 -0.80
C THR A 84 6.39 1.48 -0.51
N VAL A 85 6.52 2.81 -0.61
CA VAL A 85 7.76 3.53 -0.25
C VAL A 85 8.06 3.38 1.24
N ALA A 86 7.09 3.67 2.11
CA ALA A 86 7.26 3.58 3.56
C ALA A 86 7.68 2.16 3.99
N CYS A 87 7.00 1.13 3.50
CA CYS A 87 7.31 -0.26 3.84
C CYS A 87 8.59 -0.76 3.15
N GLY A 88 8.85 -0.31 1.93
CA GLY A 88 10.08 -0.58 1.20
C GLY A 88 11.29 -0.10 2.00
N ARG A 89 11.31 1.16 2.43
CA ARG A 89 12.39 1.71 3.27
C ARG A 89 12.57 0.94 4.58
N ARG A 90 11.47 0.64 5.28
CA ARG A 90 11.49 -0.14 6.54
C ARG A 90 12.05 -1.55 6.39
N THR A 91 11.90 -2.15 5.22
CA THR A 91 12.36 -3.52 4.94
C THR A 91 13.69 -3.55 4.18
N ALA A 92 14.36 -2.40 4.01
CA ALA A 92 15.53 -2.27 3.13
C ALA A 92 15.25 -2.85 1.72
N TRP A 93 14.04 -2.59 1.23
CA TRP A 93 13.54 -3.01 -0.07
C TRP A 93 13.68 -4.52 -0.26
N THR A 94 12.95 -5.35 0.49
CA THR A 94 12.91 -6.79 0.18
C THR A 94 12.30 -7.05 -1.20
N GLY A 95 12.49 -8.27 -1.72
CA GLY A 95 12.01 -8.67 -3.05
C GLY A 95 10.56 -8.29 -3.35
N PRO A 96 9.59 -8.60 -2.46
CA PRO A 96 8.19 -8.25 -2.69
C PRO A 96 7.92 -6.75 -2.83
N TRP A 97 8.52 -5.92 -1.96
CA TRP A 97 8.38 -4.46 -2.04
C TRP A 97 9.05 -3.87 -3.29
N ARG A 98 10.19 -4.41 -3.73
CA ARG A 98 10.79 -4.03 -5.02
C ARG A 98 9.92 -4.40 -6.21
N THR A 99 9.29 -5.58 -6.16
CA THR A 99 8.34 -5.99 -7.20
C THR A 99 7.15 -5.04 -7.24
N GLN A 100 6.58 -4.69 -6.09
CA GLN A 100 5.46 -3.77 -6.02
C GLN A 100 5.83 -2.38 -6.58
N LEU A 101 7.01 -1.84 -6.23
CA LEU A 101 7.47 -0.57 -6.79
C LEU A 101 7.60 -0.62 -8.33
N ARG A 102 8.07 -1.74 -8.89
CA ARG A 102 8.15 -1.94 -10.35
C ARG A 102 6.77 -1.99 -11.01
N MET A 103 5.75 -2.51 -10.32
CA MET A 103 4.38 -2.49 -10.81
C MET A 103 3.79 -1.08 -10.81
N LEU A 104 4.01 -0.31 -9.74
CA LEU A 104 3.56 1.07 -9.63
C LEU A 104 4.19 2.00 -10.69
N ARG A 105 5.42 1.73 -11.11
CA ARG A 105 6.06 2.43 -12.24
C ARG A 105 5.37 2.22 -13.59
N GLN A 106 4.46 1.26 -13.68
CA GLN A 106 3.64 0.97 -14.87
C GLN A 106 2.18 1.42 -14.68
N HIS A 107 1.86 2.10 -13.59
CA HIS A 107 0.50 2.54 -13.28
C HIS A 107 -0.02 3.55 -14.34
N PRO A 108 -1.33 3.51 -14.70
CA PRO A 108 -1.89 4.42 -15.72
C PRO A 108 -1.82 5.90 -15.34
N CYS A 109 -1.90 6.22 -14.05
CA CYS A 109 -1.77 7.60 -13.55
C CYS A 109 -0.30 8.05 -13.44
N ASP A 110 0.01 9.20 -14.04
CA ASP A 110 1.35 9.80 -14.09
C ASP A 110 1.86 10.16 -12.68
N ASP A 111 1.02 10.77 -11.84
CA ASP A 111 1.39 11.15 -10.47
C ASP A 111 1.81 9.93 -9.62
N VAL A 112 1.17 8.78 -9.83
CA VAL A 112 1.54 7.52 -9.16
C VAL A 112 2.91 7.03 -9.62
N ARG A 113 3.18 7.13 -10.93
CA ARG A 113 4.50 6.79 -11.47
C ARG A 113 5.58 7.72 -10.95
N ASP A 114 5.30 9.02 -10.84
CA ASP A 114 6.23 10.01 -10.32
C ASP A 114 6.66 9.68 -8.89
N VAL A 115 5.73 9.33 -8.00
CA VAL A 115 6.05 8.84 -6.65
C VAL A 115 6.93 7.59 -6.71
N ALA A 116 6.60 6.63 -7.57
CA ALA A 116 7.34 5.37 -7.69
C ALA A 116 8.75 5.52 -8.32
N TYR A 117 8.96 6.53 -9.16
CA TYR A 117 10.25 6.85 -9.77
C TYR A 117 11.12 7.74 -8.89
N ALA A 118 10.55 8.46 -7.91
CA ALA A 118 11.30 9.21 -6.92
C ALA A 118 12.20 8.29 -6.05
N GLU A 119 11.79 7.04 -5.85
CA GLU A 119 12.57 6.06 -5.09
C GLU A 119 13.58 5.31 -5.95
N VAL A 120 14.84 5.32 -5.50
CA VAL A 120 15.93 4.50 -6.04
C VAL A 120 16.22 3.36 -5.07
N THR A 121 15.98 2.12 -5.50
CA THR A 121 16.11 0.91 -4.65
C THR A 121 17.42 0.16 -4.84
N ALA A 122 18.37 0.75 -5.59
CA ALA A 122 19.70 0.19 -5.80
C ALA A 122 20.70 0.97 -4.95
N VAL A 123 21.41 0.26 -4.09
CA VAL A 123 22.80 0.61 -3.76
C VAL A 123 23.60 -0.52 -4.41
N GLU A 124 24.34 -0.21 -5.47
CA GLU A 124 25.43 -1.08 -5.92
C GLU A 124 26.58 -1.01 -4.91
#